data_AF-A0A9P1GKX5-F1
#
_entry.id   AF-A0A9P1GKX5-F1
#
_cell.length_a   1.000
_cell.length_b   1.000
_cell.length_c   1.000
_cell.angle_alpha   90.00
_cell.angle_beta   90.00
_cell.angle_gamma   90.00
#
_symmetry.space_group_name_H-M   'P 1'
#
loop_
_entity.id
_entity.type
_entity.pdbx_description
1 polymer ?
#
loop_
_entity_poly.entity_id
_entity_poly.type
_entity_poly.pdbx_seq_one_letter_code
_entity_poly.pdbx_strand_id
1 'polypeptide(L)'
;MPPTDFCISKERLRVFRACLKATTTTPEVLPEGDDRWKDGWRIVVELLDQAEGMAHSQGQLDCAKCIERCNRMLEKVMSEEMAVLPDVCRLWTRNTDWDGHWPRFVERVGAYHLRQVEEAIPALEQLRLRWQEETENSLPEASWLYQAECQLESMREALVACGMADRRVCRLCGLEHASAAGRMHGRSFFCTGCWSAKAMLQRNLGDRTELKDFSPAETHSFFRAIAKEKEKQGGRIQWVTVRATLVRSLTDRRISTFRATCTQKELPLSVWVNQGWDKTLVEACPNRFSDELGTQVYAVPVRELSWGEEYAKIEEQVLRHEREGQKSKGGKKKKDNVANAEASSDGELDLPAAEGSVSDKKGKPEVDRKKLLAKNVALADKAAKALGPLQGTATGVSKLLEKVEKSGCEIPEGIKQSKDDCMGKLETWATAARECINVHESTRELWKDAGGDLLPLTALPFEGNDVKLLLKQATEVQSALRSLLPKKEAKAKAAPKANAAAKASPKKRAARSHDSEGGDKRRKTGKSPP
;
A
#
# COMPACT_ATOMS: atom_id res chain seq x y z
N MET A 1 -18.56 -40.55 -10.54
CA MET A 1 -19.30 -40.96 -9.32
C MET A 1 -20.12 -42.22 -9.59
N PRO A 2 -20.44 -43.04 -8.57
CA PRO A 2 -21.48 -44.07 -8.72
C PRO A 2 -22.86 -43.42 -9.03
N PRO A 3 -23.80 -44.12 -9.69
CA PRO A 3 -25.10 -43.57 -10.02
C PRO A 3 -25.85 -43.14 -8.75
N THR A 4 -26.25 -41.87 -8.70
CA THR A 4 -27.00 -41.24 -7.60
C THR A 4 -28.52 -41.38 -7.74
N ASP A 5 -28.98 -42.14 -8.76
CA ASP A 5 -30.39 -42.34 -9.10
C ASP A 5 -31.23 -42.68 -7.87
N PHE A 6 -32.41 -42.08 -7.79
CA PHE A 6 -33.34 -42.36 -6.70
C PHE A 6 -34.78 -42.31 -7.18
N CYS A 7 -35.64 -42.97 -6.42
CA CYS A 7 -37.08 -42.97 -6.64
C CYS A 7 -37.75 -42.11 -5.57
N ILE A 8 -38.75 -41.34 -5.97
CA ILE A 8 -39.58 -40.53 -5.08
C ILE A 8 -41.04 -40.63 -5.51
N SER A 9 -41.96 -40.68 -4.55
CA SER A 9 -43.38 -40.79 -4.88
C SER A 9 -43.92 -39.47 -5.43
N LYS A 10 -44.93 -39.57 -6.29
CA LYS A 10 -45.68 -38.42 -6.82
C LYS A 10 -46.21 -37.52 -5.70
N GLU A 11 -46.70 -38.13 -4.62
CA GLU A 11 -47.24 -37.41 -3.47
C GLU A 11 -46.16 -36.61 -2.73
N ARG A 12 -44.98 -37.18 -2.51
CA ARG A 12 -43.84 -36.45 -1.94
C ARG A 12 -43.42 -35.27 -2.82
N LEU A 13 -43.41 -35.45 -4.16
CA LEU A 13 -43.12 -34.35 -5.08
C LEU A 13 -44.20 -33.25 -5.06
N ARG A 14 -45.48 -33.60 -4.80
CA ARG A 14 -46.57 -32.61 -4.65
C ARG A 14 -46.39 -31.79 -3.39
N VAL A 15 -46.12 -32.44 -2.26
CA VAL A 15 -45.81 -31.75 -1.00
C VAL A 15 -44.60 -30.85 -1.19
N PHE A 16 -43.54 -31.33 -1.85
CA PHE A 16 -42.34 -30.55 -2.11
C PHE A 16 -42.64 -29.31 -2.97
N ARG A 17 -43.49 -29.45 -4.00
CA ARG A 17 -43.99 -28.34 -4.82
C ARG A 17 -44.76 -27.31 -4.02
N ALA A 18 -45.61 -27.76 -3.09
CA ALA A 18 -46.37 -26.87 -2.22
C ALA A 18 -45.43 -26.07 -1.32
N CYS A 19 -44.44 -26.73 -0.70
CA CYS A 19 -43.41 -26.04 0.10
C CYS A 19 -42.64 -25.01 -0.75
N LEU A 20 -42.23 -25.35 -1.98
CA LEU A 20 -41.50 -24.42 -2.87
C LEU A 20 -42.30 -23.16 -3.20
N LYS A 21 -43.57 -23.32 -3.57
CA LYS A 21 -44.47 -22.19 -3.87
C LYS A 21 -44.69 -21.30 -2.66
N ALA A 22 -44.75 -21.90 -1.47
CA ALA A 22 -45.03 -21.18 -0.25
C ALA A 22 -43.80 -20.41 0.28
N THR A 23 -42.59 -20.79 -0.14
CA THR A 23 -41.30 -20.19 0.24
C THR A 23 -40.83 -19.07 -0.69
N THR A 24 -41.42 -18.88 -1.87
CA THR A 24 -40.96 -17.83 -2.79
C THR A 24 -41.17 -16.40 -2.26
N THR A 25 -40.13 -15.59 -2.41
CA THR A 25 -39.93 -14.23 -1.87
C THR A 25 -40.82 -13.14 -2.47
N THR A 26 -41.76 -13.47 -3.36
CA THR A 26 -42.80 -12.52 -3.80
C THR A 26 -43.96 -12.55 -2.81
N PRO A 27 -44.25 -11.47 -2.06
CA PRO A 27 -45.30 -11.42 -1.04
C PRO A 27 -46.74 -11.45 -1.60
N GLU A 28 -46.90 -11.62 -2.90
CA GLU A 28 -48.21 -11.73 -3.54
C GLU A 28 -48.64 -13.20 -3.57
N VAL A 29 -49.85 -13.46 -3.07
CA VAL A 29 -50.57 -14.72 -3.34
C VAL A 29 -50.72 -14.83 -4.85
N LEU A 30 -49.85 -15.59 -5.48
CA LEU A 30 -49.85 -15.77 -6.93
C LEU A 30 -51.12 -16.54 -7.34
N PRO A 31 -51.85 -16.09 -8.37
CA PRO A 31 -52.99 -16.82 -8.91
C PRO A 31 -52.61 -18.26 -9.30
N GLU A 32 -53.55 -19.20 -9.22
CA GLU A 32 -53.34 -20.55 -9.74
C GLU A 32 -52.96 -20.49 -11.23
N GLY A 33 -51.74 -20.97 -11.55
CA GLY A 33 -51.19 -20.96 -12.91
C GLY A 33 -50.07 -19.95 -13.16
N ASP A 34 -49.77 -19.08 -12.18
CA ASP A 34 -48.62 -18.18 -12.27
C ASP A 34 -47.31 -18.90 -11.93
N ASP A 35 -46.36 -18.87 -12.87
CA ASP A 35 -45.08 -19.57 -12.80
C ASP A 35 -43.91 -18.67 -12.36
N ARG A 36 -44.16 -17.41 -11.99
CA ARG A 36 -43.12 -16.47 -11.51
C ARG A 36 -42.31 -16.98 -10.32
N TRP A 37 -42.90 -17.86 -9.50
CA TRP A 37 -42.19 -18.52 -8.40
C TRP A 37 -41.01 -19.38 -8.91
N LYS A 38 -41.08 -19.93 -10.12
CA LYS A 38 -40.00 -20.72 -10.72
C LYS A 38 -38.76 -19.90 -11.05
N ASP A 39 -38.90 -18.60 -11.32
CA ASP A 39 -37.77 -17.74 -11.70
C ASP A 39 -36.79 -17.55 -10.54
N GLY A 40 -37.32 -17.38 -9.31
CA GLY A 40 -36.49 -17.33 -8.11
C GLY A 40 -35.76 -18.66 -7.85
N TRP A 41 -36.45 -19.79 -8.02
CA TRP A 41 -35.86 -21.11 -7.82
C TRP A 41 -34.90 -21.54 -8.93
N ARG A 42 -35.02 -20.99 -10.15
CA ARG A 42 -34.05 -21.22 -11.23
C ARG A 42 -32.67 -20.70 -10.85
N ILE A 43 -32.60 -19.54 -10.19
CA ILE A 43 -31.35 -19.00 -9.65
C ILE A 43 -30.78 -19.94 -8.59
N VAL A 44 -31.62 -20.46 -7.68
CA VAL A 44 -31.19 -21.43 -6.66
C VAL A 44 -30.62 -22.70 -7.32
N VAL A 45 -31.26 -23.23 -8.36
CA VAL A 45 -30.77 -24.40 -9.11
C VAL A 45 -29.40 -24.16 -9.73
N GLU A 46 -29.18 -22.99 -10.34
CA GLU A 46 -27.88 -22.62 -10.90
C GLU A 46 -26.80 -22.51 -9.81
N LEU A 47 -27.14 -21.96 -8.65
CA LEU A 47 -26.22 -21.87 -7.51
C LEU A 47 -25.91 -23.25 -6.90
N LEU A 48 -26.87 -24.17 -6.90
CA LEU A 48 -26.66 -25.54 -6.43
C LEU A 48 -25.78 -26.34 -7.40
N ASP A 49 -25.91 -26.16 -8.71
CA ASP A 49 -24.97 -26.73 -9.69
C ASP A 49 -23.54 -26.24 -9.40
N GLN A 50 -23.38 -24.97 -9.04
CA GLN A 50 -22.06 -24.42 -8.69
C GLN A 50 -21.52 -24.99 -7.37
N ALA A 51 -22.39 -25.09 -6.35
CA ALA A 51 -22.05 -25.69 -5.06
C ALA A 51 -21.70 -27.19 -5.18
N GLU A 52 -22.36 -27.91 -6.09
CA GLU A 52 -22.03 -29.29 -6.44
C GLU A 52 -20.60 -29.39 -7.00
N GLY A 53 -20.26 -28.54 -7.98
CA GLY A 53 -18.91 -28.46 -8.54
C GLY A 53 -17.85 -28.10 -7.49
N MET A 54 -18.18 -27.20 -6.56
CA MET A 54 -17.31 -26.86 -5.43
C MET A 54 -17.05 -28.06 -4.54
N ALA A 55 -18.10 -28.75 -4.08
CA ALA A 55 -18.00 -29.93 -3.24
C ALA A 55 -17.20 -31.05 -3.94
N HIS A 56 -17.40 -31.24 -5.24
CA HIS A 56 -16.61 -32.17 -6.05
C HIS A 56 -15.11 -31.81 -6.05
N SER A 57 -14.78 -30.54 -6.28
CA SER A 57 -13.38 -30.06 -6.28
C SER A 57 -12.68 -30.20 -4.92
N GLN A 58 -13.45 -30.19 -3.83
CA GLN A 58 -12.96 -30.37 -2.46
C GLN A 58 -12.88 -31.86 -2.05
N GLY A 59 -13.26 -32.79 -2.92
CA GLY A 59 -13.32 -34.22 -2.62
C GLY A 59 -14.50 -34.62 -1.72
N GLN A 60 -15.46 -33.73 -1.50
CA GLN A 60 -16.65 -33.96 -0.67
C GLN A 60 -17.76 -34.64 -1.49
N LEU A 61 -17.46 -35.86 -1.95
CA LEU A 61 -18.32 -36.57 -2.91
C LEU A 61 -19.73 -36.83 -2.37
N ASP A 62 -19.89 -37.15 -1.09
CA ASP A 62 -21.22 -37.41 -0.53
C ASP A 62 -22.06 -36.13 -0.40
N CYS A 63 -21.44 -34.99 -0.12
CA CYS A 63 -22.12 -33.68 -0.14
C CYS A 63 -22.59 -33.34 -1.56
N ALA A 64 -21.72 -33.51 -2.57
CA ALA A 64 -22.07 -33.29 -3.97
C ALA A 64 -23.25 -34.17 -4.42
N LYS A 65 -23.30 -35.45 -4.00
CA LYS A 65 -24.45 -36.33 -4.26
C LYS A 65 -25.75 -35.81 -3.64
N CYS A 66 -25.70 -35.30 -2.40
CA CYS A 66 -26.88 -34.74 -1.74
C CYS A 66 -27.37 -33.47 -2.46
N ILE A 67 -26.45 -32.60 -2.87
CA ILE A 67 -26.77 -31.39 -3.64
C ILE A 67 -27.40 -31.77 -4.99
N GLU A 68 -26.83 -32.72 -5.71
CA GLU A 68 -27.37 -33.19 -6.98
C GLU A 68 -28.81 -33.71 -6.82
N ARG A 69 -29.07 -34.51 -5.79
CA ARG A 69 -30.41 -35.04 -5.50
C ARG A 69 -31.42 -33.92 -5.20
N CYS A 70 -31.03 -32.93 -4.41
CA CYS A 70 -31.83 -31.71 -4.21
C CYS A 70 -32.12 -31.01 -5.52
N ASN A 71 -31.10 -30.83 -6.36
CA ASN A 71 -31.25 -30.12 -7.62
C ASN A 71 -32.22 -30.86 -8.56
N ARG A 72 -32.15 -32.19 -8.60
CA ARG A 72 -33.09 -33.03 -9.37
C ARG A 72 -34.53 -32.89 -8.91
N MET A 73 -34.76 -32.81 -7.60
CA MET A 73 -36.11 -32.59 -7.06
C MET A 73 -36.64 -31.22 -7.47
N LEU A 74 -35.84 -30.17 -7.30
CA LEU A 74 -36.19 -28.80 -7.70
C LEU A 74 -36.54 -28.74 -9.20
N GLU A 75 -35.65 -29.23 -10.06
CA GLU A 75 -35.85 -29.23 -11.50
C GLU A 75 -37.10 -30.01 -11.91
N LYS A 76 -37.31 -31.21 -11.36
CA LYS A 76 -38.46 -32.04 -11.70
C LYS A 76 -39.78 -31.35 -11.36
N VAL A 77 -39.85 -30.74 -10.18
CA VAL A 77 -41.06 -30.08 -9.69
C VAL A 77 -41.35 -28.76 -10.42
N MET A 78 -40.31 -28.11 -10.95
CA MET A 78 -40.44 -26.92 -11.79
C MET A 78 -40.77 -27.23 -13.26
N SER A 79 -40.30 -28.36 -13.81
CA SER A 79 -40.39 -28.67 -15.24
C SER A 79 -41.66 -29.40 -15.66
N GLU A 80 -42.25 -30.23 -14.81
CA GLU A 80 -43.35 -31.11 -15.21
C GLU A 80 -44.71 -30.72 -14.60
N GLU A 81 -45.76 -30.96 -15.36
CA GLU A 81 -47.13 -30.93 -14.84
C GLU A 81 -47.32 -32.10 -13.89
N MET A 82 -47.61 -31.82 -12.61
CA MET A 82 -47.80 -32.86 -11.59
C MET A 82 -48.87 -33.88 -11.97
N ALA A 83 -49.81 -33.53 -12.85
CA ALA A 83 -50.88 -34.42 -13.30
C ALA A 83 -50.34 -35.66 -14.03
N VAL A 84 -49.31 -35.48 -14.87
CA VAL A 84 -48.82 -36.50 -15.82
C VAL A 84 -47.76 -37.43 -15.20
N LEU A 85 -47.26 -37.11 -14.01
CA LEU A 85 -46.24 -37.91 -13.33
C LEU A 85 -46.75 -39.31 -12.94
N PRO A 86 -45.91 -40.36 -13.07
CA PRO A 86 -46.21 -41.68 -12.52
C PRO A 86 -46.17 -41.66 -10.98
N ASP A 87 -46.86 -42.61 -10.33
CA ASP A 87 -46.93 -42.69 -8.86
C ASP A 87 -45.56 -42.82 -8.19
N VAL A 88 -44.62 -43.46 -8.87
CA VAL A 88 -43.20 -43.52 -8.50
C VAL A 88 -42.37 -42.90 -9.62
N CYS A 89 -41.69 -41.80 -9.31
CA CYS A 89 -40.83 -41.09 -10.24
C CYS A 89 -39.37 -41.48 -10.00
N ARG A 90 -38.70 -41.99 -11.03
CA ARG A 90 -37.25 -42.19 -11.03
C ARG A 90 -36.56 -40.92 -11.51
N LEU A 91 -35.66 -40.39 -10.69
CA LEU A 91 -34.86 -39.21 -11.00
C LEU A 91 -33.44 -39.64 -11.36
N TRP A 92 -33.06 -39.34 -12.61
CA TRP A 92 -31.78 -39.70 -13.20
C TRP A 92 -30.72 -38.66 -12.87
N THR A 93 -29.51 -39.13 -12.77
CA THR A 93 -28.35 -38.30 -12.43
C THR A 93 -27.73 -37.67 -13.66
N ARG A 94 -27.15 -36.48 -13.50
CA ARG A 94 -26.36 -35.89 -14.57
C ARG A 94 -24.96 -36.47 -14.48
N ASN A 95 -24.46 -36.97 -15.61
CA ASN A 95 -23.04 -37.24 -15.75
C ASN A 95 -22.32 -35.90 -16.02
N THR A 96 -22.27 -35.03 -15.01
CA THR A 96 -21.58 -33.74 -15.13
C THR A 96 -20.10 -33.97 -14.85
N ASP A 97 -19.26 -33.67 -15.84
CA ASP A 97 -17.81 -33.62 -15.65
C ASP A 97 -17.46 -32.32 -14.92
N TRP A 98 -17.31 -32.42 -13.59
CA TRP A 98 -16.96 -31.28 -12.75
C TRP A 98 -15.46 -30.94 -12.80
N ASP A 99 -14.62 -31.75 -13.47
CA ASP A 99 -13.18 -31.53 -13.53
C ASP A 99 -12.87 -30.22 -14.28
N GLY A 100 -12.39 -29.22 -13.53
CA GLY A 100 -12.04 -27.90 -14.07
C GLY A 100 -13.21 -26.93 -14.23
N HIS A 101 -14.47 -27.32 -13.97
CA HIS A 101 -15.62 -26.42 -14.03
C HIS A 101 -15.61 -25.41 -12.87
N TRP A 102 -15.39 -25.86 -11.63
CA TRP A 102 -15.36 -24.99 -10.46
C TRP A 102 -14.23 -23.94 -10.49
N PRO A 103 -12.96 -24.28 -10.79
CA PRO A 103 -11.90 -23.26 -10.91
C PRO A 103 -12.18 -22.21 -11.99
N ARG A 104 -12.72 -22.62 -13.15
CA ARG A 104 -13.12 -21.71 -14.24
C ARG A 104 -14.33 -20.85 -13.89
N PHE A 105 -15.19 -21.34 -13.01
CA PHE A 105 -16.32 -20.60 -12.47
C PHE A 105 -15.81 -19.51 -11.52
N VAL A 106 -14.99 -19.87 -10.52
CA VAL A 106 -14.37 -18.91 -9.59
C VAL A 106 -13.63 -17.79 -10.34
N GLU A 107 -12.91 -18.10 -11.42
CA GLU A 107 -12.19 -17.10 -12.22
C GLU A 107 -13.11 -16.06 -12.91
N ARG A 108 -14.34 -16.46 -13.27
CA ARG A 108 -15.26 -15.64 -14.07
C ARG A 108 -16.32 -14.88 -13.27
N VAL A 109 -16.44 -15.14 -11.97
CA VAL A 109 -17.62 -14.74 -11.19
C VAL A 109 -17.34 -13.52 -10.30
N GLY A 110 -18.16 -12.49 -10.46
CA GLY A 110 -18.09 -11.22 -9.72
C GLY A 110 -19.16 -11.09 -8.62
N ALA A 111 -19.35 -9.86 -8.11
CA ALA A 111 -20.25 -9.51 -7.01
C ALA A 111 -21.74 -9.89 -7.19
N TYR A 112 -22.19 -10.09 -8.44
CA TYR A 112 -23.58 -10.45 -8.78
C TYR A 112 -24.02 -11.76 -8.12
N HIS A 113 -23.11 -12.73 -7.96
CA HIS A 113 -23.45 -14.05 -7.43
C HIS A 113 -23.48 -14.08 -5.90
N LEU A 114 -22.72 -13.23 -5.20
CA LEU A 114 -22.73 -13.20 -3.73
C LEU A 114 -24.12 -12.83 -3.20
N ARG A 115 -24.76 -11.81 -3.77
CA ARG A 115 -26.11 -11.40 -3.38
C ARG A 115 -27.13 -12.51 -3.66
N GLN A 116 -27.02 -13.20 -4.80
CA GLN A 116 -27.90 -14.32 -5.13
C GLN A 116 -27.71 -15.48 -4.15
N VAL A 117 -26.48 -15.77 -3.72
CA VAL A 117 -26.19 -16.78 -2.69
C VAL A 117 -26.78 -16.36 -1.33
N GLU A 118 -26.63 -15.10 -0.94
CA GLU A 118 -27.22 -14.57 0.30
C GLU A 118 -28.75 -14.59 0.31
N GLU A 119 -29.39 -14.46 -0.85
CA GLU A 119 -30.85 -14.59 -1.01
C GLU A 119 -31.29 -16.06 -1.08
N ALA A 120 -30.45 -16.96 -1.62
CA ALA A 120 -30.77 -18.39 -1.80
C ALA A 120 -30.67 -19.22 -0.51
N ILE A 121 -29.71 -18.91 0.38
CA ILE A 121 -29.54 -19.60 1.67
C ILE A 121 -30.84 -19.57 2.52
N PRO A 122 -31.44 -18.41 2.84
CA PRO A 122 -32.65 -18.38 3.64
C PRO A 122 -33.86 -18.99 2.92
N ALA A 123 -33.90 -18.97 1.59
CA ALA A 123 -34.95 -19.64 0.82
C ALA A 123 -34.86 -21.17 0.96
N LEU A 124 -33.65 -21.75 0.92
CA LEU A 124 -33.46 -23.19 1.13
C LEU A 124 -33.70 -23.60 2.59
N GLU A 125 -33.32 -22.78 3.55
CA GLU A 125 -33.61 -23.00 4.97
C GLU A 125 -35.14 -23.04 5.20
N GLN A 126 -35.88 -22.06 4.69
CA GLN A 126 -37.34 -22.03 4.79
C GLN A 126 -38.00 -23.21 4.09
N LEU A 127 -37.49 -23.63 2.92
CA LEU A 127 -37.97 -24.82 2.23
C LEU A 127 -37.76 -26.08 3.09
N ARG A 128 -36.58 -26.22 3.72
CA ARG A 128 -36.27 -27.33 4.61
C ARG A 128 -37.21 -27.38 5.82
N LEU A 129 -37.42 -26.24 6.48
CA LEU A 129 -38.30 -26.15 7.65
C LEU A 129 -39.74 -26.55 7.30
N ARG A 130 -40.30 -25.98 6.22
CA ARG A 130 -41.65 -26.35 5.77
C ARG A 130 -41.77 -27.80 5.35
N TRP A 131 -40.75 -28.34 4.69
CA TRP A 131 -40.72 -29.76 4.34
C TRP A 131 -40.73 -30.66 5.58
N GLN A 132 -39.99 -30.29 6.62
CA GLN A 132 -39.97 -31.02 7.90
C GLN A 132 -41.31 -30.96 8.64
N GLU A 133 -42.02 -29.83 8.57
CA GLU A 133 -43.37 -29.67 9.15
C GLU A 133 -44.41 -30.54 8.44
N GLU A 134 -44.37 -30.58 7.11
CA GLU A 134 -45.36 -31.29 6.28
C GLU A 134 -45.11 -32.80 6.20
N THR A 135 -43.93 -33.28 6.61
CA THR A 135 -43.58 -34.71 6.52
C THR A 135 -42.98 -35.24 7.82
N GLU A 136 -43.80 -35.95 8.61
CA GLU A 136 -43.41 -36.57 9.91
C GLU A 136 -42.21 -37.53 9.81
N ASN A 137 -41.85 -38.01 8.61
CA ASN A 137 -40.66 -38.83 8.34
C ASN A 137 -39.93 -38.32 7.07
N SER A 138 -39.42 -37.10 7.14
CA SER A 138 -38.83 -36.32 6.04
C SER A 138 -37.43 -36.74 5.59
N LEU A 139 -36.83 -37.75 6.23
CA LEU A 139 -35.52 -38.29 5.85
C LEU A 139 -35.69 -39.34 4.74
N PRO A 140 -34.80 -39.34 3.72
CA PRO A 140 -33.53 -38.61 3.64
C PRO A 140 -33.59 -37.17 3.05
N GLU A 141 -34.70 -36.72 2.47
CA GLU A 141 -34.79 -35.47 1.68
C GLU A 141 -34.48 -34.21 2.49
N ALA A 142 -34.93 -34.14 3.75
CA ALA A 142 -34.57 -33.04 4.64
C ALA A 142 -33.05 -32.93 4.89
N SER A 143 -32.34 -34.08 4.90
CA SER A 143 -30.88 -34.09 5.03
C SER A 143 -30.19 -33.61 3.76
N TRP A 144 -30.77 -33.85 2.58
CA TRP A 144 -30.22 -33.34 1.33
C TRP A 144 -30.35 -31.82 1.27
N LEU A 145 -31.51 -31.28 1.67
CA LEU A 145 -31.75 -29.82 1.72
C LEU A 145 -30.78 -29.15 2.70
N TYR A 146 -30.55 -29.76 3.86
CA TYR A 146 -29.58 -29.27 4.83
C TYR A 146 -28.16 -29.25 4.27
N GLN A 147 -27.74 -30.30 3.55
CA GLN A 147 -26.39 -30.31 2.95
C GLN A 147 -26.25 -29.29 1.81
N ALA A 148 -27.32 -29.04 1.06
CA ALA A 148 -27.35 -27.98 0.06
C ALA A 148 -27.22 -26.59 0.69
N GLU A 149 -27.93 -26.34 1.79
CA GLU A 149 -27.83 -25.12 2.62
C GLU A 149 -26.38 -24.89 3.11
N CYS A 150 -25.80 -25.87 3.80
CA CYS A 150 -24.43 -25.78 4.31
C CYS A 150 -23.39 -25.53 3.21
N GLN A 151 -23.60 -26.07 2.01
CA GLN A 151 -22.67 -25.82 0.90
C GLN A 151 -22.80 -24.47 0.25
N LEU A 152 -24.00 -23.90 0.19
CA LEU A 152 -24.15 -22.50 -0.23
C LEU A 152 -23.52 -21.54 0.79
N GLU A 153 -23.59 -21.86 2.09
CA GLU A 153 -22.85 -21.11 3.12
C GLU A 153 -21.34 -21.20 2.92
N SER A 154 -20.80 -22.41 2.68
CA SER A 154 -19.37 -22.57 2.38
C SER A 154 -18.96 -21.82 1.10
N MET A 155 -19.83 -21.80 0.09
CA MET A 155 -19.63 -21.05 -1.14
C MET A 155 -19.62 -19.54 -0.89
N ARG A 156 -20.54 -19.04 -0.06
CA ARG A 156 -20.56 -17.64 0.38
C ARG A 156 -19.26 -17.25 1.07
N GLU A 157 -18.78 -18.07 2.01
CA GLU A 157 -17.51 -17.84 2.70
C GLU A 157 -16.34 -17.81 1.73
N ALA A 158 -16.29 -18.73 0.76
CA ALA A 158 -15.25 -18.76 -0.28
C ALA A 158 -15.28 -17.50 -1.16
N LEU A 159 -16.46 -17.03 -1.56
CA LEU A 159 -16.64 -15.80 -2.35
C LEU A 159 -16.21 -14.55 -1.57
N VAL A 160 -16.50 -14.49 -0.28
CA VAL A 160 -16.07 -13.41 0.63
C VAL A 160 -14.55 -13.45 0.83
N ALA A 161 -13.98 -14.63 1.10
CA ALA A 161 -12.54 -14.81 1.34
C ALA A 161 -11.69 -14.45 0.12
N CYS A 162 -12.17 -14.70 -1.09
CA CYS A 162 -11.46 -14.36 -2.33
C CYS A 162 -11.48 -12.85 -2.64
N GLY A 163 -12.15 -12.01 -1.85
CA GLY A 163 -12.22 -10.56 -2.05
C GLY A 163 -12.83 -10.15 -3.39
N MET A 164 -13.60 -11.04 -4.03
CA MET A 164 -14.09 -10.89 -5.41
C MET A 164 -15.35 -10.03 -5.50
N ALA A 165 -16.02 -9.77 -4.37
CA ALA A 165 -17.26 -9.01 -4.30
C ALA A 165 -17.07 -7.48 -4.42
N ASP A 166 -15.85 -6.94 -4.37
CA ASP A 166 -15.65 -5.50 -4.40
C ASP A 166 -14.35 -5.15 -5.13
N ARG A 167 -14.30 -5.35 -6.46
CA ARG A 167 -13.22 -4.81 -7.31
C ARG A 167 -13.62 -3.44 -7.84
N ARG A 168 -12.71 -2.47 -7.74
CA ARG A 168 -12.93 -1.09 -8.19
C ARG A 168 -11.77 -0.59 -9.04
N VAL A 169 -12.12 0.20 -10.05
CA VAL A 169 -11.14 0.87 -10.92
C VAL A 169 -10.61 2.12 -10.22
N CYS A 170 -9.29 2.22 -10.10
CA CYS A 170 -8.66 3.41 -9.53
C CYS A 170 -8.67 4.56 -10.54
N ARG A 171 -9.18 5.74 -10.13
CA ARG A 171 -9.23 6.94 -10.96
C ARG A 171 -7.86 7.48 -11.41
N LEU A 172 -6.76 7.10 -10.74
CA LEU A 172 -5.43 7.64 -11.03
C LEU A 172 -4.58 6.75 -11.92
N CYS A 173 -4.55 5.44 -11.69
CA CYS A 173 -3.81 4.50 -12.56
C CYS A 173 -4.70 3.81 -13.59
N GLY A 174 -6.02 3.90 -13.47
CA GLY A 174 -6.97 3.22 -14.35
C GLY A 174 -6.86 1.69 -14.30
N LEU A 175 -6.33 1.11 -13.21
CA LEU A 175 -6.26 -0.33 -13.00
C LEU A 175 -7.33 -0.78 -12.01
N GLU A 176 -7.78 -2.02 -12.15
CA GLU A 176 -8.67 -2.68 -11.20
C GLU A 176 -7.92 -3.16 -9.96
N HIS A 177 -8.49 -2.90 -8.79
CA HIS A 177 -7.99 -3.37 -7.52
C HIS A 177 -9.13 -3.88 -6.64
N ALA A 178 -8.82 -4.77 -5.69
CA ALA A 178 -9.74 -5.05 -4.60
C ALA A 178 -10.02 -3.76 -3.80
N SER A 179 -11.25 -3.58 -3.34
CA SER A 179 -11.67 -2.39 -2.58
C SER A 179 -10.91 -2.25 -1.27
N ALA A 180 -10.52 -3.37 -0.65
CA ALA A 180 -9.61 -3.39 0.49
C ALA A 180 -8.22 -2.82 0.19
N ALA A 181 -7.77 -2.86 -1.07
CA ALA A 181 -6.47 -2.35 -1.50
C ALA A 181 -6.47 -0.83 -1.77
N GLY A 182 -7.56 -0.12 -1.46
CA GLY A 182 -7.67 1.32 -1.67
C GLY A 182 -8.66 2.00 -0.73
N ARG A 183 -9.01 3.24 -1.08
CA ARG A 183 -9.97 4.07 -0.34
C ARG A 183 -10.88 4.79 -1.30
N MET A 184 -12.15 4.90 -0.92
CA MET A 184 -13.13 5.76 -1.58
C MET A 184 -12.95 7.21 -1.10
N HIS A 185 -12.93 8.14 -2.04
CA HIS A 185 -12.95 9.57 -1.73
C HIS A 185 -13.99 10.25 -2.63
N GLY A 186 -15.13 10.62 -2.03
CA GLY A 186 -16.32 10.99 -2.78
C GLY A 186 -16.82 9.82 -3.63
N ARG A 187 -17.10 10.07 -4.92
CA ARG A 187 -17.55 9.04 -5.88
C ARG A 187 -16.41 8.29 -6.58
N SER A 188 -15.16 8.53 -6.22
CA SER A 188 -14.00 7.97 -6.91
C SER A 188 -13.16 7.07 -6.00
N PHE A 189 -12.76 5.91 -6.53
CA PHE A 189 -11.85 4.99 -5.85
C PHE A 189 -10.38 5.31 -6.14
N PHE A 190 -9.54 5.21 -5.12
CA PHE A 190 -8.09 5.42 -5.20
C PHE A 190 -7.37 4.23 -4.56
N CYS A 191 -6.52 3.52 -5.31
CA CYS A 191 -5.70 2.47 -4.73
C CYS A 191 -4.66 3.06 -3.78
N THR A 192 -4.21 2.28 -2.79
CA THR A 192 -3.32 2.76 -1.72
C THR A 192 -2.01 3.32 -2.28
N GLY A 193 -1.48 2.72 -3.35
CA GLY A 193 -0.29 3.21 -4.05
C GLY A 193 -0.49 4.62 -4.62
N CYS A 194 -1.51 4.80 -5.47
CA CYS A 194 -1.76 6.08 -6.11
C CYS A 194 -2.20 7.16 -5.10
N TRP A 195 -2.96 6.78 -4.06
CA TRP A 195 -3.32 7.70 -2.98
C TRP A 195 -2.09 8.22 -2.24
N SER A 196 -1.16 7.33 -1.89
CA SER A 196 0.08 7.73 -1.21
C SER A 196 0.94 8.67 -2.06
N ALA A 197 1.07 8.38 -3.36
CA ALA A 197 1.79 9.24 -4.30
C ALA A 197 1.10 10.61 -4.48
N LYS A 198 -0.23 10.64 -4.62
CA LYS A 198 -1.01 11.87 -4.67
C LYS A 198 -0.82 12.72 -3.41
N ALA A 199 -0.87 12.09 -2.23
CA ALA A 199 -0.63 12.78 -0.97
C ALA A 199 0.80 13.35 -0.88
N MET A 200 1.81 12.64 -1.41
CA MET A 200 3.18 13.18 -1.48
C MET A 200 3.29 14.38 -2.42
N LEU A 201 2.64 14.33 -3.58
CA LEU A 201 2.60 15.45 -4.53
C LEU A 201 1.94 16.68 -3.89
N GLN A 202 0.77 16.52 -3.28
CA GLN A 202 0.07 17.61 -2.59
C GLN A 202 0.89 18.15 -1.41
N ARG A 203 1.60 17.29 -0.67
CA ARG A 203 2.44 17.73 0.45
C ARG A 203 3.64 18.55 -0.02
N ASN A 204 4.26 18.26 -1.16
CA ASN A 204 5.47 18.96 -1.58
C ASN A 204 5.19 20.13 -2.53
N LEU A 205 4.21 19.99 -3.42
CA LEU A 205 3.90 20.97 -4.48
C LEU A 205 2.60 21.75 -4.22
N GLY A 206 1.76 21.31 -3.27
CA GLY A 206 0.48 21.95 -2.99
C GLY A 206 -0.47 21.89 -4.19
N ASP A 207 -1.10 23.03 -4.50
CA ASP A 207 -2.01 23.18 -5.65
C ASP A 207 -1.29 23.45 -6.98
N ARG A 208 0.03 23.60 -6.96
CA ARG A 208 0.88 23.92 -8.13
C ARG A 208 1.32 22.67 -8.90
N THR A 209 0.54 21.60 -8.80
CA THR A 209 0.80 20.38 -9.57
C THR A 209 0.33 20.58 -11.01
N GLU A 210 1.26 20.60 -11.96
CA GLU A 210 1.02 20.62 -13.42
C GLU A 210 0.28 19.36 -13.94
N LEU A 211 0.06 18.38 -13.06
CA LEU A 211 -0.81 17.23 -13.28
C LEU A 211 -2.28 17.61 -13.56
N LYS A 212 -2.71 18.83 -13.22
CA LYS A 212 -4.06 19.31 -13.57
C LYS A 212 -4.27 19.42 -15.07
N ASP A 213 -3.20 19.67 -15.81
CA ASP A 213 -3.24 19.85 -17.26
C ASP A 213 -3.02 18.52 -18.01
N PHE A 214 -2.84 17.41 -17.29
CA PHE A 214 -2.65 16.09 -17.89
C PHE A 214 -4.00 15.57 -18.38
N SER A 215 -4.01 14.97 -19.57
CA SER A 215 -5.11 14.13 -20.00
C SER A 215 -5.29 12.93 -19.05
N PRO A 216 -6.47 12.27 -19.06
CA PRO A 216 -6.68 11.06 -18.27
C PRO A 216 -5.65 9.96 -18.59
N ALA A 217 -5.27 9.81 -19.86
CA ALA A 217 -4.28 8.82 -20.29
C ALA A 217 -2.87 9.13 -19.76
N GLU A 218 -2.44 10.40 -19.81
CA GLU A 218 -1.16 10.83 -19.25
C GLU A 218 -1.14 10.66 -17.72
N THR A 219 -2.25 10.98 -17.06
CA THR A 219 -2.41 10.75 -15.61
C THR A 219 -2.23 9.27 -15.28
N HIS A 220 -2.93 8.39 -16.01
CA HIS A 220 -2.80 6.94 -15.84
C HIS A 220 -1.36 6.46 -16.06
N SER A 221 -0.70 6.93 -17.12
CA SER A 221 0.69 6.59 -17.43
C SER A 221 1.64 7.00 -16.32
N PHE A 222 1.53 8.23 -15.82
CA PHE A 222 2.35 8.76 -14.73
C PHE A 222 2.21 7.93 -13.44
N PHE A 223 0.97 7.66 -12.99
CA PHE A 223 0.77 6.87 -11.77
C PHE A 223 1.16 5.39 -11.94
N ARG A 224 1.08 4.83 -13.16
CA ARG A 224 1.62 3.49 -13.47
C ARG A 224 3.15 3.48 -13.44
N ALA A 225 3.82 4.52 -13.92
CA ALA A 225 5.28 4.63 -13.84
C ALA A 225 5.77 4.68 -12.38
N ILE A 226 5.07 5.44 -11.53
CA ILE A 226 5.31 5.48 -10.08
C ILE A 226 5.15 4.08 -9.46
N ALA A 227 4.12 3.34 -9.84
CA ALA A 227 3.89 1.99 -9.35
C ALA A 227 5.03 1.03 -9.74
N LYS A 228 5.51 1.10 -10.98
CA LYS A 228 6.66 0.32 -11.45
C LYS A 228 7.94 0.63 -10.67
N GLU A 229 8.22 1.91 -10.41
CA GLU A 229 9.39 2.28 -9.61
C GLU A 229 9.28 1.88 -8.14
N LYS A 230 8.06 1.89 -7.59
CA LYS A 230 7.80 1.38 -6.24
C LYS A 230 8.09 -0.12 -6.13
N GLU A 231 7.75 -0.90 -7.16
CA GLU A 231 8.01 -2.34 -7.20
C GLU A 231 9.51 -2.64 -7.25
N LYS A 232 10.26 -1.92 -8.10
CA LYS A 232 11.73 -2.03 -8.16
C LYS A 232 12.42 -1.69 -6.84
N GLN A 233 11.88 -0.75 -6.07
CA GLN A 233 12.46 -0.29 -4.79
C GLN A 233 11.97 -1.08 -3.56
N GLY A 234 11.29 -2.24 -3.75
CA GLY A 234 10.86 -3.09 -2.65
C GLY A 234 9.66 -2.54 -1.86
N GLY A 235 8.78 -1.78 -2.51
CA GLY A 235 7.47 -1.41 -1.97
C GLY A 235 7.40 -0.08 -1.22
N ARG A 236 8.52 0.57 -0.93
CA ARG A 236 8.52 1.93 -0.33
C ARG A 236 8.91 2.96 -1.37
N ILE A 237 8.03 3.93 -1.58
CA ILE A 237 8.30 5.05 -2.49
C ILE A 237 8.80 6.27 -1.71
N GLN A 238 9.88 6.88 -2.19
CA GLN A 238 10.44 8.11 -1.64
C GLN A 238 10.01 9.31 -2.49
N TRP A 239 9.99 10.51 -1.91
CA TRP A 239 9.68 11.74 -2.65
C TRP A 239 10.62 11.94 -3.84
N VAL A 240 11.90 11.63 -3.68
CA VAL A 240 12.90 11.73 -4.76
C VAL A 240 12.48 10.92 -5.99
N THR A 241 11.95 9.70 -5.80
CA THR A 241 11.45 8.85 -6.88
C THR A 241 10.20 9.44 -7.54
N VAL A 242 9.26 9.96 -6.75
CA VAL A 242 8.05 10.61 -7.27
C VAL A 242 8.41 11.86 -8.07
N ARG A 243 9.34 12.67 -7.56
CA ARG A 243 9.86 13.88 -8.23
C ARG A 243 10.55 13.55 -9.54
N ALA A 244 11.48 12.59 -9.55
CA ALA A 244 12.17 12.18 -10.76
C ALA A 244 11.19 11.67 -11.83
N THR A 245 10.17 10.91 -11.41
CA THR A 245 9.12 10.44 -12.33
C THR A 245 8.28 11.61 -12.86
N LEU A 246 7.98 12.60 -12.02
CA LEU A 246 7.23 13.80 -12.42
C LEU A 246 8.02 14.65 -13.43
N VAL A 247 9.29 14.95 -13.15
CA VAL A 247 10.17 15.70 -14.07
C VAL A 247 10.22 14.99 -15.40
N ARG A 248 10.49 13.68 -15.40
CA ARG A 248 10.51 12.88 -16.64
C ARG A 248 9.20 12.97 -17.42
N SER A 249 8.06 12.77 -16.77
CA SER A 249 6.76 12.83 -17.45
C SER A 249 6.45 14.23 -18.01
N LEU A 250 6.84 15.29 -17.32
CA LEU A 250 6.72 16.66 -17.81
C LEU A 250 7.66 16.93 -18.98
N THR A 251 8.89 16.43 -18.94
CA THR A 251 9.87 16.55 -20.04
C THR A 251 9.39 15.80 -21.27
N ASP A 252 8.95 14.55 -21.12
CA ASP A 252 8.42 13.76 -22.22
C ASP A 252 7.19 14.44 -22.84
N ARG A 253 6.30 14.98 -22.01
CA ARG A 253 5.14 15.75 -22.49
C ARG A 253 5.59 17.01 -23.23
N ARG A 254 6.53 17.79 -22.67
CA ARG A 254 7.00 19.03 -23.28
C ARG A 254 7.61 18.74 -24.64
N ILE A 255 8.47 17.73 -24.74
CA ILE A 255 9.08 17.30 -25.99
C ILE A 255 8.02 16.83 -27.00
N SER A 256 7.03 16.05 -26.55
CA SER A 256 5.96 15.56 -27.44
C SER A 256 5.01 16.67 -27.94
N THR A 257 4.81 17.72 -27.13
CA THR A 257 3.95 18.88 -27.45
C THR A 257 4.70 20.01 -28.13
N PHE A 258 6.04 19.98 -28.13
CA PHE A 258 6.85 21.06 -28.67
C PHE A 258 6.85 21.01 -30.20
N ARG A 259 6.07 21.92 -30.78
CA ARG A 259 6.08 22.22 -32.20
C ARG A 259 6.93 23.48 -32.41
N ALA A 260 8.08 23.28 -33.06
CA ALA A 260 8.85 24.30 -33.79
C ALA A 260 9.60 25.38 -32.98
N THR A 261 10.89 25.13 -32.77
CA THR A 261 11.93 26.13 -33.04
C THR A 261 12.92 25.48 -34.01
N CYS A 262 12.95 25.96 -35.25
CA CYS A 262 13.99 25.57 -36.21
C CYS A 262 15.21 26.46 -35.94
N THR A 263 16.35 25.85 -35.61
CA THR A 263 17.63 26.54 -35.56
C THR A 263 18.35 26.33 -36.89
N GLN A 264 18.89 27.37 -37.48
CA GLN A 264 19.70 27.24 -38.70
C GLN A 264 21.10 26.78 -38.29
N LYS A 265 21.50 25.60 -38.79
CA LYS A 265 22.87 25.10 -38.65
C LYS A 265 23.59 25.28 -39.98
N GLU A 266 24.83 25.73 -39.90
CA GLU A 266 25.66 25.93 -41.07
C GLU A 266 26.75 24.86 -41.10
N LEU A 267 26.68 23.98 -42.09
CA LEU A 267 27.68 22.93 -42.29
C LEU A 267 28.01 22.81 -43.79
N PRO A 268 29.19 22.28 -44.13
CA PRO A 268 29.54 21.96 -45.52
C PRO A 268 28.57 20.95 -46.14
N LEU A 269 28.40 21.01 -47.46
CA LEU A 269 27.49 20.10 -48.20
C LEU A 269 27.78 18.62 -47.92
N SER A 270 29.05 18.24 -47.87
CA SER A 270 29.48 16.87 -47.60
C SER A 270 29.01 16.36 -46.24
N VAL A 271 28.96 17.23 -45.23
CA VAL A 271 28.51 16.88 -43.88
C VAL A 271 27.00 16.65 -43.85
N TRP A 272 26.23 17.50 -44.54
CA TRP A 272 24.77 17.32 -44.64
C TRP A 272 24.38 16.04 -45.39
N VAL A 273 25.02 15.78 -46.52
CA VAL A 273 24.76 14.56 -47.31
C VAL A 273 25.12 13.30 -46.51
N ASN A 274 26.23 13.32 -45.77
CA ASN A 274 26.62 12.21 -44.88
C ASN A 274 25.65 12.02 -43.70
N GLN A 275 24.97 13.07 -43.26
CA GLN A 275 23.89 12.99 -42.26
C GLN A 275 22.54 12.52 -42.86
N GLY A 276 22.50 12.19 -44.15
CA GLY A 276 21.31 11.67 -44.84
C GLY A 276 20.37 12.73 -45.41
N TRP A 277 20.83 13.99 -45.52
CA TRP A 277 20.05 15.06 -46.14
C TRP A 277 20.17 15.04 -47.66
N ASP A 278 19.07 15.35 -48.35
CA ASP A 278 19.05 15.41 -49.81
C ASP A 278 19.91 16.57 -50.33
N LYS A 279 20.83 16.25 -51.25
CA LYS A 279 21.78 17.21 -51.81
C LYS A 279 21.08 18.42 -52.46
N THR A 280 19.97 18.20 -53.16
CA THR A 280 19.24 19.26 -53.86
C THR A 280 18.52 20.21 -52.90
N LEU A 281 18.05 19.69 -51.76
CA LEU A 281 17.41 20.49 -50.71
C LEU A 281 18.43 21.35 -49.94
N VAL A 282 19.63 20.81 -49.70
CA VAL A 282 20.70 21.54 -49.00
C VAL A 282 21.24 22.66 -49.88
N GLU A 283 21.41 22.43 -51.18
CA GLU A 283 21.88 23.43 -52.14
C GLU A 283 20.89 24.59 -52.35
N ALA A 284 19.58 24.35 -52.12
CA ALA A 284 18.54 25.37 -52.17
C ALA A 284 18.47 26.26 -50.91
N CYS A 285 19.22 25.92 -49.85
CA CYS A 285 19.27 26.72 -48.62
C CYS A 285 20.28 27.89 -48.74
N PRO A 286 20.14 28.96 -47.94
CA PRO A 286 21.11 30.06 -47.91
C PRO A 286 22.52 29.53 -47.65
N ASN A 287 23.49 29.97 -48.45
CA ASN A 287 24.87 29.54 -48.33
C ASN A 287 25.81 30.73 -48.15
N ARG A 288 26.92 30.49 -47.44
CA ARG A 288 28.01 31.45 -47.30
C ARG A 288 29.35 30.73 -47.41
N PHE A 289 30.37 31.44 -47.89
CA PHE A 289 31.72 30.92 -47.83
C PHE A 289 32.25 31.10 -46.40
N SER A 290 32.77 30.04 -45.79
CA SER A 290 33.37 30.09 -44.46
C SER A 290 34.89 30.12 -44.59
N ASP A 291 35.50 31.23 -44.20
CA ASP A 291 36.95 31.41 -44.24
C ASP A 291 37.69 30.45 -43.29
N GLU A 292 37.03 30.01 -42.20
CA GLU A 292 37.60 29.08 -41.21
C GLU A 292 37.69 27.63 -41.72
N LEU A 293 36.72 27.22 -42.54
CA LEU A 293 36.64 25.85 -43.07
C LEU A 293 37.12 25.74 -44.53
N GLY A 294 37.42 26.86 -45.18
CA GLY A 294 37.86 26.92 -46.58
C GLY A 294 36.85 26.35 -47.57
N THR A 295 35.56 26.31 -47.22
CA THR A 295 34.50 25.67 -48.02
C THR A 295 33.18 26.41 -47.88
N GLN A 296 32.29 26.19 -48.84
CA GLN A 296 30.92 26.71 -48.80
C GLN A 296 30.09 25.94 -47.76
N VAL A 297 29.46 26.69 -46.85
CA VAL A 297 28.56 26.16 -45.83
C VAL A 297 27.12 26.53 -46.17
N TYR A 298 26.20 25.60 -45.89
CA TYR A 298 24.79 25.71 -46.19
C TYR A 298 24.00 25.78 -44.88
N ALA A 299 23.18 26.82 -44.73
CA ALA A 299 22.36 27.11 -43.56
C ALA A 299 21.04 26.32 -43.63
N VAL A 300 21.07 25.06 -43.20
CA VAL A 300 19.89 24.19 -43.19
C VAL A 300 19.11 24.41 -41.89
N PRO A 301 17.80 24.65 -41.94
CA PRO A 301 16.96 24.73 -40.75
C PRO A 301 16.78 23.33 -40.15
N VAL A 302 17.45 23.07 -39.03
CA VAL A 302 17.37 21.81 -38.29
C VAL A 302 16.46 21.98 -37.07
N ARG A 303 15.67 20.94 -36.78
CA ARG A 303 14.89 20.87 -35.55
C ARG A 303 15.68 20.10 -34.52
N GLU A 304 16.23 20.79 -33.53
CA GLU A 304 16.90 20.16 -32.40
C GLU A 304 16.11 20.38 -31.12
N LEU A 305 15.74 19.27 -30.49
CA LEU A 305 15.24 19.23 -29.12
C LEU A 305 16.35 18.63 -28.27
N SER A 306 17.03 19.45 -27.49
CA SER A 306 17.95 18.92 -26.49
C SER A 306 17.11 18.47 -25.28
N TRP A 307 17.04 17.15 -25.08
CA TRP A 307 16.34 16.57 -23.93
C TRP A 307 16.92 17.11 -22.62
N GLY A 308 18.24 17.38 -22.59
CA GLY A 308 18.95 17.89 -21.43
C GLY A 308 18.55 19.30 -20.99
N GLU A 309 18.39 20.26 -21.93
CA GLU A 309 18.00 21.63 -21.55
C GLU A 309 16.56 21.69 -21.06
N GLU A 310 15.63 20.97 -21.71
CA GLU A 310 14.24 20.92 -21.26
C GLU A 310 14.07 20.14 -19.95
N TYR A 311 14.84 19.07 -19.75
CA TYR A 311 14.89 18.39 -18.45
C TYR A 311 15.35 19.33 -17.33
N ALA A 312 16.44 20.09 -17.56
CA ALA A 312 16.96 21.04 -16.57
C ALA A 312 15.96 22.16 -16.24
N LYS A 313 15.29 22.74 -17.25
CA LYS A 313 14.25 23.76 -17.05
C LYS A 313 13.08 23.23 -16.22
N ILE A 314 12.60 22.03 -16.53
CA ILE A 314 11.47 21.41 -15.83
C ILE A 314 11.87 21.01 -14.41
N GLU A 315 13.08 20.49 -14.22
CA GLU A 315 13.61 20.20 -12.89
C GLU A 315 13.69 21.49 -12.04
N GLU A 316 14.20 22.58 -12.60
CA GLU A 316 14.24 23.88 -11.91
C GLU A 316 12.84 24.39 -11.54
N GLN A 317 11.88 24.25 -12.46
CA GLN A 317 10.48 24.62 -12.23
C GLN A 317 9.84 23.80 -11.10
N VAL A 318 10.02 22.48 -11.12
CA VAL A 318 9.51 21.60 -10.05
C VAL A 318 10.18 21.93 -8.70
N LEU A 319 11.50 22.18 -8.68
CA LEU A 319 12.22 22.60 -7.47
C LEU A 319 11.76 23.97 -6.95
N ARG A 320 11.43 24.91 -7.84
CA ARG A 320 10.84 26.20 -7.48
C ARG A 320 9.48 26.00 -6.81
N HIS A 321 8.61 25.19 -7.42
CA HIS A 321 7.31 24.84 -6.85
C HIS A 321 7.43 24.12 -5.50
N GLU A 322 8.45 23.28 -5.30
CA GLU A 322 8.74 22.68 -3.99
C GLU A 322 9.11 23.72 -2.93
N ARG A 323 10.03 24.64 -3.26
CA ARG A 323 10.44 25.72 -2.34
C ARG A 323 9.25 26.61 -1.98
N GLU A 324 8.39 26.92 -2.94
CA GLU A 324 7.20 27.74 -2.73
C GLU A 324 6.09 26.98 -1.98
N GLY A 325 5.94 25.67 -2.22
CA GLY A 325 5.07 24.77 -1.45
C GLY A 325 5.51 24.68 0.02
N GLN A 326 6.81 24.72 0.29
CA GLN A 326 7.36 24.81 1.65
C GLN A 326 7.16 26.21 2.27
N LYS A 327 7.40 27.28 1.50
CA LYS A 327 7.19 28.68 1.95
C LYS A 327 5.72 28.99 2.26
N SER A 328 4.77 28.52 1.44
CA SER A 328 3.34 28.74 1.66
C SER A 328 2.80 28.04 2.91
N LYS A 329 3.40 26.90 3.31
CA LYS A 329 3.13 26.29 4.62
C LYS A 329 3.65 27.11 5.80
N GLY A 330 4.74 27.85 5.61
CA GLY A 330 5.20 28.88 6.56
C GLY A 330 4.29 30.10 6.58
N GLY A 331 3.81 30.54 5.41
CA GLY A 331 2.97 31.73 5.23
C GLY A 331 1.53 31.58 5.72
N LYS A 332 0.91 30.40 5.59
CA LYS A 332 -0.46 30.15 6.10
C LYS A 332 -0.53 30.15 7.63
N LYS A 333 0.59 29.92 8.32
CA LYS A 333 0.73 30.15 9.76
C LYS A 333 0.94 31.62 10.14
N LYS A 334 1.29 32.48 9.17
CA LYS A 334 1.62 33.89 9.39
C LYS A 334 0.46 34.84 9.04
N LYS A 335 -0.58 34.39 8.33
CA LYS A 335 -1.71 35.25 7.90
C LYS A 335 -2.97 35.19 8.77
N ASP A 336 -3.11 34.18 9.64
CA ASP A 336 -4.09 34.16 10.75
C ASP A 336 -3.46 34.55 12.10
N ASN A 337 -2.25 35.11 12.08
CA ASN A 337 -1.56 35.65 13.24
C ASN A 337 -0.97 37.03 12.88
N VAL A 338 -1.83 37.97 12.49
CA VAL A 338 -1.53 39.41 12.57
C VAL A 338 -2.12 39.93 13.87
N ALA A 339 -1.59 39.40 14.98
CA ALA A 339 -1.64 39.97 16.33
C ALA A 339 -0.65 39.21 17.24
N ASN A 340 0.58 39.01 16.76
CA ASN A 340 1.83 38.97 17.54
C ASN A 340 2.96 38.49 16.63
N ALA A 341 3.73 39.43 16.12
CA ALA A 341 5.03 39.20 15.54
C ALA A 341 6.04 40.13 16.24
N GLU A 342 6.59 39.66 17.34
CA GLU A 342 7.98 39.86 17.73
C GLU A 342 8.55 38.44 17.92
N ALA A 343 9.68 38.01 17.38
CA ALA A 343 10.68 38.63 16.53
C ALA A 343 11.37 37.54 15.69
N SER A 344 11.75 37.88 14.46
CA SER A 344 13.12 37.72 13.95
C SER A 344 13.13 38.16 12.47
N SER A 345 13.38 39.45 12.28
CA SER A 345 14.09 40.00 11.13
C SER A 345 14.78 41.26 11.63
N ASP A 346 16.10 41.26 11.48
CA ASP A 346 17.05 42.33 11.74
C ASP A 346 16.65 43.65 11.03
N GLY A 347 16.82 44.80 11.68
CA GLY A 347 16.59 46.13 11.09
C GLY A 347 16.03 47.22 12.02
N GLU A 348 16.93 47.82 12.79
CA GLU A 348 16.96 49.14 13.45
C GLU A 348 16.01 50.26 12.93
N LEU A 349 15.19 50.86 13.82
CA LEU A 349 14.89 52.31 13.97
C LEU A 349 13.85 52.60 15.08
N ASP A 350 14.06 53.69 15.82
CA ASP A 350 13.53 54.02 17.17
C ASP A 350 12.32 55.00 17.17
N LEU A 351 11.58 55.02 18.31
CA LEU A 351 10.58 56.00 18.85
C LEU A 351 9.08 55.94 18.39
N PRO A 352 8.10 56.45 19.19
CA PRO A 352 7.59 55.91 20.47
C PRO A 352 6.04 55.74 20.50
N ALA A 353 5.55 55.17 21.60
CA ALA A 353 4.20 54.66 21.86
C ALA A 353 3.03 55.67 21.82
N ALA A 354 1.82 55.14 21.52
CA ALA A 354 0.56 55.67 22.00
C ALA A 354 -0.41 54.53 22.37
N GLU A 355 -1.17 54.78 23.42
CA GLU A 355 -1.85 53.85 24.31
C GLU A 355 -3.21 53.31 23.83
N GLY A 356 -3.66 52.23 24.48
CA GLY A 356 -5.07 51.82 24.58
C GLY A 356 -5.40 50.57 23.76
N SER A 357 -6.18 49.60 24.25
CA SER A 357 -6.88 49.45 25.52
C SER A 357 -7.24 47.96 25.69
N VAL A 358 -7.33 47.56 26.95
CA VAL A 358 -7.57 46.20 27.44
C VAL A 358 -9.00 45.75 27.11
N SER A 359 -9.15 44.52 26.59
CA SER A 359 -10.37 43.74 26.82
C SER A 359 -10.05 42.27 27.05
N ASP A 360 -10.36 41.84 28.27
CA ASP A 360 -10.22 40.50 28.82
C ASP A 360 -10.89 39.41 27.97
N LYS A 361 -10.15 38.31 27.74
CA LYS A 361 -10.71 37.01 27.36
C LYS A 361 -10.22 35.92 28.32
N LYS A 362 -10.98 35.72 29.39
CA LYS A 362 -11.05 34.48 30.17
C LYS A 362 -11.37 33.31 29.22
N GLY A 363 -10.37 32.47 28.94
CA GLY A 363 -10.52 31.30 28.06
C GLY A 363 -9.22 30.70 27.50
N LYS A 364 -8.06 31.32 27.72
CA LYS A 364 -6.75 30.89 27.16
C LYS A 364 -5.98 29.73 27.83
N PRO A 365 -6.11 29.39 29.13
CA PRO A 365 -5.07 28.59 29.80
C PRO A 365 -5.01 27.13 29.34
N GLU A 366 -6.15 26.52 28.98
CA GLU A 366 -6.20 25.11 28.59
C GLU A 366 -5.61 24.86 27.18
N VAL A 367 -5.87 25.77 26.24
CA VAL A 367 -5.41 25.64 24.85
C VAL A 367 -3.89 25.86 24.76
N ASP A 368 -3.35 26.80 25.52
CA ASP A 368 -1.92 27.09 25.51
C ASP A 368 -1.11 26.01 26.24
N ARG A 369 -1.67 25.41 27.31
CA ARG A 369 -1.09 24.22 27.96
C ARG A 369 -1.04 23.01 27.04
N LYS A 370 -2.13 22.71 26.30
CA LYS A 370 -2.15 21.62 25.30
C LYS A 370 -1.13 21.83 24.19
N LYS A 371 -0.94 23.07 23.72
CA LYS A 371 0.10 23.40 22.73
C LYS A 371 1.51 23.22 23.29
N LEU A 372 1.75 23.60 24.54
CA LEU A 372 3.05 23.46 25.18
C LEU A 372 3.41 21.98 25.42
N LEU A 373 2.45 21.17 25.87
CA LEU A 373 2.58 19.71 25.96
C LEU A 373 2.96 19.09 24.61
N ALA A 374 2.26 19.46 23.53
CA ALA A 374 2.57 18.94 22.20
C ALA A 374 3.97 19.34 21.72
N LYS A 375 4.44 20.56 22.04
CA LYS A 375 5.81 21.00 21.73
C LYS A 375 6.85 20.22 22.54
N ASN A 376 6.62 20.01 23.84
CA ASN A 376 7.53 19.28 24.70
C ASN A 376 7.65 17.80 24.29
N VAL A 377 6.52 17.14 23.98
CA VAL A 377 6.53 15.76 23.45
C VAL A 377 7.28 15.68 22.12
N ALA A 378 7.06 16.63 21.21
CA ALA A 378 7.77 16.68 19.93
C ALA A 378 9.29 16.92 20.07
N LEU A 379 9.71 17.68 21.09
CA LEU A 379 11.13 17.86 21.42
C LEU A 379 11.75 16.61 22.02
N ALA A 380 11.06 15.96 22.97
CA ALA A 380 11.51 14.70 23.57
C ALA A 380 11.65 13.58 22.53
N ASP A 381 10.70 13.45 21.60
CA ASP A 381 10.77 12.49 20.50
C ASP A 381 11.97 12.74 19.57
N LYS A 382 12.31 14.01 19.32
CA LYS A 382 13.48 14.38 18.53
C LYS A 382 14.77 14.03 19.27
N ALA A 383 14.85 14.34 20.56
CA ALA A 383 15.97 13.99 21.41
C ALA A 383 16.19 12.47 21.46
N ALA A 384 15.13 11.69 21.69
CA ALA A 384 15.18 10.23 21.75
C ALA A 384 15.69 9.59 20.44
N LYS A 385 15.25 10.11 19.29
CA LYS A 385 15.70 9.62 17.98
C LYS A 385 17.15 9.99 17.66
N ALA A 386 17.65 11.11 18.19
CA ALA A 386 19.01 11.58 17.95
C ALA A 386 20.04 10.94 18.91
N LEU A 387 19.63 10.64 20.16
CA LEU A 387 20.54 10.22 21.22
C LEU A 387 21.33 8.94 20.88
N GLY A 388 20.64 7.89 20.41
CA GLY A 388 21.27 6.61 20.07
C GLY A 388 22.34 6.73 18.97
N PRO A 389 22.02 7.33 17.81
CA PRO A 389 22.99 7.59 16.75
C PRO A 389 24.18 8.46 17.20
N LEU A 390 23.94 9.53 17.97
CA LEU A 390 25.00 10.43 18.44
C LEU A 390 25.96 9.70 19.41
N GLN A 391 25.43 9.01 20.41
CA GLN A 391 26.24 8.24 21.38
C GLN A 391 26.99 7.08 20.73
N GLY A 392 26.32 6.34 19.83
CA GLY A 392 26.93 5.21 19.13
C GLY A 392 28.09 5.67 18.24
N THR A 393 27.93 6.82 17.59
CA THR A 393 28.97 7.40 16.73
C THR A 393 30.13 7.97 17.56
N ALA A 394 29.84 8.70 18.64
CA ALA A 394 30.87 9.18 19.58
C ALA A 394 31.71 8.02 20.10
N THR A 395 31.07 6.97 20.62
CA THR A 395 31.74 5.75 21.10
C THR A 395 32.57 5.08 20.00
N GLY A 396 32.05 5.06 18.77
CA GLY A 396 32.74 4.49 17.61
C GLY A 396 34.00 5.26 17.23
N VAL A 397 33.95 6.60 17.26
CA VAL A 397 35.10 7.47 17.01
C VAL A 397 36.12 7.34 18.16
N SER A 398 35.72 7.40 19.43
CA SER A 398 36.61 7.22 20.59
C SER A 398 37.37 5.89 20.55
N LYS A 399 36.69 4.78 20.26
CA LYS A 399 37.35 3.45 20.13
C LYS A 399 38.35 3.39 18.98
N LEU A 400 38.16 4.19 17.94
CA LEU A 400 39.05 4.23 16.79
C LEU A 400 40.28 5.10 17.08
N LEU A 401 40.09 6.17 17.85
CA LEU A 401 41.17 7.00 18.36
C LEU A 401 42.11 6.23 19.29
N GLU A 402 41.56 5.47 20.25
CA GLU A 402 42.37 4.60 21.11
C GLU A 402 43.22 3.60 20.30
N LYS A 403 42.73 3.14 19.14
CA LYS A 403 43.49 2.23 18.26
C LYS A 403 44.61 2.95 17.52
N VAL A 404 44.37 4.17 17.07
CA VAL A 404 45.37 5.01 16.36
C VAL A 404 46.48 5.44 17.33
N GLU A 405 46.11 5.79 18.57
CA GLU A 405 47.07 6.09 19.64
C GLU A 405 47.93 4.87 19.97
N LYS A 406 47.32 3.68 20.10
CA LYS A 406 48.04 2.42 20.34
C LYS A 406 48.93 1.98 19.18
N SER A 407 48.64 2.40 17.95
CA SER A 407 49.48 2.09 16.78
C SER A 407 50.65 3.06 16.59
N GLY A 408 50.76 4.10 17.43
CA GLY A 408 51.86 5.07 17.38
C GLY A 408 51.88 5.93 16.11
N CYS A 409 50.74 6.07 15.42
CA CYS A 409 50.66 6.84 14.18
C CYS A 409 50.41 8.33 14.48
N GLU A 410 51.22 9.21 13.90
CA GLU A 410 50.96 10.64 13.97
C GLU A 410 49.71 11.01 13.16
N ILE A 411 48.74 11.65 13.81
CA ILE A 411 47.53 12.13 13.15
C ILE A 411 47.83 13.49 12.50
N PRO A 412 47.63 13.65 11.18
CA PRO A 412 47.75 14.94 10.50
C PRO A 412 46.86 16.01 11.14
N GLU A 413 47.35 17.25 11.19
CA GLU A 413 46.71 18.35 11.91
C GLU A 413 45.27 18.65 11.45
N GLY A 414 45.01 18.57 10.14
CA GLY A 414 43.66 18.73 9.58
C GLY A 414 42.66 17.63 10.00
N ILE A 415 43.15 16.40 10.25
CA ILE A 415 42.32 15.31 10.77
C ILE A 415 42.09 15.50 12.27
N LYS A 416 43.08 16.01 13.01
CA LYS A 416 42.94 16.34 14.45
C LYS A 416 41.85 17.39 14.66
N GLN A 417 41.91 18.52 13.94
CA GLN A 417 40.90 19.59 14.04
C GLN A 417 39.49 19.08 13.69
N SER A 418 39.36 18.38 12.56
CA SER A 418 38.06 17.82 12.13
C SER A 418 37.49 16.79 13.10
N LYS A 419 38.37 16.02 13.76
CA LYS A 419 38.00 15.04 14.79
C LYS A 419 37.56 15.74 16.07
N ASP A 420 38.30 16.71 16.57
CA ASP A 420 37.99 17.41 17.82
C ASP A 420 36.68 18.21 17.70
N ASP A 421 36.47 18.89 16.56
CA ASP A 421 35.21 19.58 16.26
C ASP A 421 34.01 18.63 16.17
N CYS A 422 34.21 17.46 15.55
CA CYS A 422 33.16 16.46 15.40
C CYS A 422 32.81 15.80 16.74
N MET A 423 33.82 15.43 17.54
CA MET A 423 33.64 14.84 18.86
C MET A 423 32.99 15.82 19.83
N GLY A 424 33.44 17.08 19.87
CA GLY A 424 32.84 18.11 20.72
C GLY A 424 31.36 18.32 20.43
N LYS A 425 30.97 18.34 19.14
CA LYS A 425 29.56 18.44 18.74
C LYS A 425 28.77 17.18 19.10
N LEU A 426 29.32 15.98 18.85
CA LEU A 426 28.66 14.72 19.18
C LEU A 426 28.37 14.59 20.68
N GLU A 427 29.31 14.95 21.54
CA GLU A 427 29.17 14.88 23.00
C GLU A 427 28.23 15.95 23.54
N THR A 428 28.35 17.19 23.06
CA THR A 428 27.46 18.30 23.45
C THR A 428 26.01 17.99 23.06
N TRP A 429 25.79 17.51 21.84
CA TRP A 429 24.45 17.18 21.35
C TRP A 429 23.87 15.93 22.02
N ALA A 430 24.70 14.92 22.30
CA ALA A 430 24.26 13.75 23.06
C ALA A 430 23.89 14.11 24.51
N THR A 431 24.63 15.02 25.14
CA THR A 431 24.34 15.51 26.50
C THR A 431 23.03 16.30 26.52
N ALA A 432 22.86 17.27 25.62
CA ALA A 432 21.62 18.04 25.51
C ALA A 432 20.40 17.16 25.19
N ALA A 433 20.55 16.14 24.34
CA ALA A 433 19.49 15.18 24.06
C ALA A 433 19.16 14.31 25.28
N ARG A 434 20.16 13.89 26.06
CA ARG A 434 19.95 13.12 27.30
C ARG A 434 19.25 13.95 28.37
N GLU A 435 19.68 15.19 28.57
CA GLU A 435 19.05 16.13 29.51
C GLU A 435 17.60 16.41 29.13
N CYS A 436 17.31 16.65 27.85
CA CYS A 436 15.95 16.85 27.36
C CYS A 436 15.02 15.65 27.66
N ILE A 437 15.52 14.42 27.47
CA ILE A 437 14.77 13.19 27.79
C ILE A 437 14.59 13.03 29.29
N ASN A 438 15.64 13.24 30.09
CA ASN A 438 15.57 13.11 31.54
C ASN A 438 14.59 14.10 32.16
N VAL A 439 14.58 15.36 31.69
CA VAL A 439 13.61 16.38 32.12
C VAL A 439 12.21 16.00 31.64
N HIS A 440 12.05 15.46 30.42
CA HIS A 440 10.75 14.97 29.95
C HIS A 440 10.22 13.84 30.83
N GLU A 441 11.05 12.85 31.19
CA GLU A 441 10.65 11.71 32.00
C GLU A 441 10.33 12.10 33.45
N SER A 442 11.12 12.98 34.07
CA SER A 442 10.91 13.44 35.44
C SER A 442 9.69 14.35 35.59
N THR A 443 9.32 15.09 34.54
CA THR A 443 8.15 15.99 34.55
C THR A 443 6.89 15.36 33.96
N ARG A 444 6.97 14.15 33.40
CA ARG A 444 5.86 13.47 32.71
C ARG A 444 4.63 13.23 33.59
N GLU A 445 4.81 12.93 34.88
CA GLU A 445 3.70 12.74 35.81
C GLU A 445 3.08 14.08 36.23
N LEU A 446 3.90 15.12 36.45
CA LEU A 446 3.43 16.49 36.73
C LEU A 446 2.60 17.08 35.58
N TRP A 447 2.80 16.59 34.36
CA TRP A 447 2.04 17.00 33.18
C TRP A 447 0.61 16.45 33.15
N LYS A 448 0.33 15.38 33.90
CA LYS A 448 -1.01 14.76 34.01
C LYS A 448 -1.91 15.52 35.00
N ASP A 449 -1.33 16.18 36.00
CA ASP A 449 -2.10 16.92 37.00
C ASP A 449 -2.49 18.31 36.51
N ALA A 450 -3.80 18.59 36.44
CA ALA A 450 -4.36 19.83 35.89
C ALA A 450 -3.93 21.13 36.61
N GLY A 451 -3.28 21.01 37.78
CA GLY A 451 -2.76 22.14 38.57
C GLY A 451 -1.24 22.33 38.56
N GLY A 452 -0.46 21.46 37.91
CA GLY A 452 1.01 21.59 37.87
C GLY A 452 1.52 22.66 36.90
N ASP A 453 2.53 23.43 37.32
CA ASP A 453 3.22 24.40 36.46
C ASP A 453 3.98 23.67 35.35
N LEU A 454 3.55 23.88 34.10
CA LEU A 454 4.11 23.21 32.93
C LEU A 454 5.28 24.01 32.37
N LEU A 455 6.51 23.63 32.72
CA LEU A 455 7.72 24.28 32.20
C LEU A 455 8.07 23.82 30.77
N PRO A 456 8.55 24.72 29.90
CA PRO A 456 9.05 24.36 28.58
C PRO A 456 10.34 23.53 28.68
N LEU A 457 10.49 22.51 27.84
CA LEU A 457 11.77 21.81 27.70
C LEU A 457 12.80 22.73 27.03
N THR A 458 14.06 22.65 27.47
CA THR A 458 15.18 23.33 26.83
C THR A 458 15.30 22.94 25.37
N ALA A 459 15.49 23.93 24.50
CA ALA A 459 15.66 23.69 23.07
C ALA A 459 16.94 22.88 22.79
N LEU A 460 16.86 21.94 21.86
CA LEU A 460 18.03 21.17 21.43
C LEU A 460 18.97 22.07 20.62
N PRO A 461 20.31 21.92 20.75
CA PRO A 461 21.29 22.72 20.03
C PRO A 461 21.47 22.30 18.55
N PHE A 462 20.52 21.55 18.00
CA PHE A 462 20.57 20.99 16.65
C PHE A 462 19.18 20.80 16.06
N GLU A 463 19.08 20.88 14.74
CA GLU A 463 17.93 20.42 13.97
C GLU A 463 18.12 19.00 13.42
N GLY A 464 17.03 18.39 12.92
CA GLY A 464 17.05 17.01 12.44
C GLY A 464 17.93 16.79 11.19
N ASN A 465 18.22 17.84 10.42
CA ASN A 465 19.17 17.77 9.30
C ASN A 465 20.62 17.89 9.78
N ASP A 466 20.86 18.65 10.85
CA ASP A 466 22.20 18.86 11.40
C ASP A 466 22.78 17.57 11.98
N VAL A 467 21.94 16.77 12.65
CA VAL A 467 22.33 15.43 13.12
C VAL A 467 22.80 14.54 11.96
N LYS A 468 22.10 14.56 10.82
CA LYS A 468 22.51 13.76 9.65
C LYS A 468 23.83 14.25 9.05
N LEU A 469 24.03 15.57 9.00
CA LEU A 469 25.26 16.16 8.49
C LEU A 469 26.43 15.82 9.41
N LEU A 470 26.27 15.97 10.72
CA LEU A 470 27.29 15.63 11.71
C LEU A 470 27.65 14.14 11.67
N LEU A 471 26.66 13.25 11.52
CA LEU A 471 26.92 11.81 11.38
C LEU A 471 27.71 11.47 10.11
N LYS A 472 27.46 12.18 9.00
CA LYS A 472 28.27 12.01 7.76
C LYS A 472 29.70 12.50 7.96
N GLN A 473 29.88 13.68 8.56
CA GLN A 473 31.20 14.20 8.92
C GLN A 473 31.95 13.21 9.83
N ALA A 474 31.26 12.63 10.81
CA ALA A 474 31.84 11.63 11.69
C ALA A 474 32.26 10.35 10.92
N THR A 475 31.50 9.92 9.91
CA THR A 475 31.90 8.77 9.07
C THR A 475 33.12 9.05 8.20
N GLU A 476 33.30 10.29 7.74
CA GLU A 476 34.49 10.74 7.02
C GLU A 476 35.71 10.82 7.94
N VAL A 477 35.55 11.33 9.16
CA VAL A 477 36.59 11.28 10.20
C VAL A 477 36.96 9.84 10.53
N GLN A 478 35.98 8.93 10.66
CA GLN A 478 36.26 7.51 10.89
C GLN A 478 36.99 6.84 9.72
N SER A 479 36.69 7.19 8.46
CA SER A 479 37.38 6.62 7.31
C SER A 479 38.83 7.13 7.23
N ALA A 480 39.05 8.42 7.50
CA ALA A 480 40.37 9.03 7.57
C ALA A 480 41.21 8.47 8.72
N LEU A 481 40.62 8.22 9.89
CA LEU A 481 41.34 7.57 11.00
C LEU A 481 41.64 6.09 10.72
N ARG A 482 40.77 5.38 9.99
CA ARG A 482 41.02 3.97 9.59
C ARG A 482 42.14 3.85 8.57
N SER A 483 42.33 4.83 7.69
CA SER A 483 43.41 4.78 6.70
C SER A 483 44.80 4.99 7.31
N LEU A 484 44.88 5.55 8.51
CA LEU A 484 46.13 5.69 9.29
C LEU A 484 46.54 4.40 9.99
N LEU A 485 45.61 3.47 10.21
CA LEU A 485 45.91 2.20 10.86
C LEU A 485 46.63 1.24 9.90
N PRO A 486 47.64 0.48 10.36
CA PRO A 486 48.30 -0.53 9.54
C PRO A 486 47.29 -1.55 9.02
N LYS A 487 47.25 -1.73 7.69
CA LYS A 487 46.36 -2.71 7.04
C LYS A 487 46.74 -4.10 7.54
N LYS A 488 45.82 -4.77 8.22
CA LYS A 488 45.97 -6.19 8.57
C LYS A 488 46.10 -6.97 7.26
N GLU A 489 47.20 -7.70 7.09
CA GLU A 489 47.39 -8.57 5.92
C GLU A 489 46.18 -9.49 5.76
N ALA A 490 45.59 -9.48 4.57
CA ALA A 490 44.45 -10.31 4.26
C ALA A 490 44.89 -11.79 4.31
N LYS A 491 44.36 -12.56 5.26
CA LYS A 491 44.51 -14.02 5.22
C LYS A 491 43.95 -14.51 3.89
N ALA A 492 44.82 -15.17 3.11
CA ALA A 492 44.54 -15.67 1.77
C ALA A 492 43.24 -16.50 1.73
N LYS A 493 42.42 -16.24 0.70
CA LYS A 493 41.24 -17.06 0.36
C LYS A 493 41.68 -18.50 0.14
N ALA A 494 41.11 -19.43 0.91
CA ALA A 494 41.27 -20.86 0.67
C ALA A 494 40.69 -21.23 -0.71
N ALA A 495 41.45 -22.06 -1.45
CA ALA A 495 41.13 -22.57 -2.77
C ALA A 495 39.83 -23.42 -2.80
N PRO A 496 39.14 -23.49 -3.96
CA PRO A 496 37.87 -24.21 -4.08
C PRO A 496 38.11 -25.72 -4.05
N LYS A 497 37.39 -26.44 -3.17
CA LYS A 497 37.40 -27.92 -3.17
C LYS A 497 36.43 -28.47 -4.22
N ALA A 498 36.96 -29.39 -5.01
CA ALA A 498 36.28 -30.15 -6.06
C ALA A 498 35.12 -31.01 -5.52
N ASN A 499 34.10 -31.17 -6.37
CA ASN A 499 32.95 -32.05 -6.17
C ASN A 499 33.37 -33.52 -6.12
N ALA A 500 32.94 -34.23 -5.06
CA ALA A 500 32.69 -35.66 -5.10
C ALA A 500 31.39 -35.94 -4.33
N ALA A 501 30.43 -36.54 -5.01
CA ALA A 501 29.08 -36.79 -4.56
C ALA A 501 29.00 -37.97 -3.58
N ALA A 502 28.22 -37.82 -2.49
CA ALA A 502 27.32 -38.86 -1.98
C ALA A 502 26.44 -38.32 -0.82
N LYS A 503 25.12 -38.38 -1.04
CA LYS A 503 24.01 -38.68 -0.09
C LYS A 503 24.00 -38.00 1.29
N ALA A 504 23.05 -37.08 1.50
CA ALA A 504 22.39 -36.91 2.80
C ALA A 504 21.00 -36.27 2.65
N SER A 505 20.03 -36.90 3.32
CA SER A 505 18.59 -36.66 3.38
C SER A 505 18.19 -35.26 3.92
N PRO A 506 16.95 -34.79 3.64
CA PRO A 506 16.54 -33.43 3.95
C PRO A 506 16.22 -33.23 5.45
N LYS A 507 16.84 -32.21 6.05
CA LYS A 507 16.59 -31.72 7.41
C LYS A 507 15.18 -31.13 7.51
N LYS A 508 14.34 -31.76 8.34
CA LYS A 508 13.06 -31.25 8.81
C LYS A 508 13.25 -29.93 9.57
N ARG A 509 12.44 -28.94 9.20
CA ARG A 509 12.24 -27.65 9.87
C ARG A 509 11.39 -27.90 11.11
N ALA A 510 11.93 -27.58 12.29
CA ALA A 510 11.24 -27.73 13.56
C ALA A 510 10.06 -26.76 13.65
N ALA A 511 8.84 -27.32 13.71
CA ALA A 511 7.65 -26.66 14.18
C ALA A 511 7.66 -26.66 15.72
N ARG A 512 7.34 -25.52 16.33
CA ARG A 512 6.96 -25.44 17.74
C ARG A 512 5.55 -26.01 17.86
N SER A 513 5.41 -27.20 18.42
CA SER A 513 4.17 -27.66 19.04
C SER A 513 4.31 -27.52 20.55
N HIS A 514 3.37 -26.76 21.09
CA HIS A 514 3.06 -26.60 22.48
C HIS A 514 2.30 -27.87 22.88
N ASP A 515 2.79 -28.65 23.83
CA ASP A 515 1.94 -29.59 24.54
C ASP A 515 2.38 -29.75 25.99
N SER A 516 1.33 -29.75 26.81
CA SER A 516 1.21 -30.00 28.23
C SER A 516 1.85 -31.30 28.70
N GLU A 517 2.37 -31.32 29.92
CA GLU A 517 2.00 -32.34 30.92
C GLU A 517 2.51 -31.95 32.31
N GLY A 518 1.67 -32.25 33.31
CA GLY A 518 1.84 -31.85 34.71
C GLY A 518 2.86 -32.70 35.48
N GLY A 519 3.22 -32.23 36.67
CA GLY A 519 4.16 -32.90 37.55
C GLY A 519 4.16 -32.30 38.96
N ASP A 520 3.23 -32.81 39.76
CA ASP A 520 3.06 -32.75 41.22
C ASP A 520 4.35 -32.53 42.05
N LYS A 521 4.33 -31.55 42.98
CA LYS A 521 5.30 -31.45 44.09
C LYS A 521 4.61 -31.07 45.41
N ARG A 522 4.43 -32.09 46.24
CA ARG A 522 3.96 -32.03 47.62
C ARG A 522 5.07 -31.60 48.60
N ARG A 523 4.87 -30.43 49.20
CA ARG A 523 5.19 -29.94 50.57
C ARG A 523 6.18 -30.72 51.47
N LYS A 524 7.15 -30.00 52.05
CA LYS A 524 7.64 -30.21 53.43
C LYS A 524 7.95 -28.86 54.10
N THR A 525 7.08 -28.45 55.02
CA THR A 525 7.30 -27.41 56.03
C THR A 525 7.57 -28.11 57.37
N GLY A 526 8.63 -27.74 58.06
CA GLY A 526 9.00 -28.26 59.38
C GLY A 526 8.14 -27.68 60.52
N LYS A 527 7.85 -28.51 61.53
CA LYS A 527 7.37 -28.13 62.87
C LYS A 527 8.56 -27.65 63.72
N SER A 528 8.45 -26.75 64.69
CA SER A 528 7.80 -26.83 66.03
C SER A 528 8.13 -25.50 66.79
N PRO A 529 7.87 -25.34 68.11
CA PRO A 529 6.65 -25.37 68.96
C PRO A 529 6.49 -23.99 69.71
N PRO A 530 5.73 -23.79 70.80
CA PRO A 530 4.71 -24.61 71.51
C PRO A 530 3.26 -24.22 71.24
#